data_AF-A0A3M9XTP3-F1
#
_entry.id   AF-A0A3M9XTP3-F1
#
_cell.length_a   1.000
_cell.length_b   1.000
_cell.length_c   1.000
_cell.angle_alpha   90.00
_cell.angle_beta   90.00
_cell.angle_gamma   90.00
#
_symmetry.space_group_name_H-M   'P 1'
#
loop_
_entity.id
_entity.type
_entity.pdbx_description
1 polymer ?
#
loop_
_entity_poly.entity_id
_entity_poly.type
_entity_poly.pdbx_seq_one_letter_code
_entity_poly.pdbx_strand_id
1 'polypeptide(L)'
;MDDQPRQVATSLDSDFTLTIDEALERYARAGLPRTPRSVQRYAAQGHLDARLMETPFGVKYLITPASVDKHIAYIQEINDATSRDMSRPFAIDNTSHPSHDNQRQAATTTSDDPRHVAAGGVTADEQQAAATRQPATPATTTSDEPRQVATSDAESRYVARLEGEVDFLRGQVATKDEQIKELTERSRETNVLIGGLQRLFAPMLGSADPHQASSHFQDRPQQ
;
A
#
# COMPACT_ATOMS: atom_id res chain seq x y z
N MET A 1 -12.38 -9.08 -57.67
CA MET A 1 -11.79 -8.09 -56.73
C MET A 1 -12.30 -8.50 -55.37
N ASP A 2 -11.61 -9.44 -54.75
CA ASP A 2 -11.96 -9.97 -53.44
C ASP A 2 -11.21 -9.13 -52.40
N ASP A 3 -11.96 -8.33 -51.66
CA ASP A 3 -11.46 -7.49 -50.57
C ASP A 3 -11.25 -8.38 -49.34
N GLN A 4 -9.98 -8.67 -49.04
CA GLN A 4 -9.62 -9.44 -47.84
C GLN A 4 -9.80 -8.55 -46.60
N PRO A 5 -10.52 -9.02 -45.55
CA PRO A 5 -10.66 -8.27 -44.32
C PRO A 5 -9.29 -8.12 -43.67
N ARG A 6 -8.85 -6.87 -43.51
CA ARG A 6 -7.61 -6.53 -42.79
C ARG A 6 -7.75 -7.02 -41.35
N GLN A 7 -6.79 -7.84 -40.91
CA GLN A 7 -6.70 -8.27 -39.52
C GLN A 7 -6.55 -7.03 -38.64
N VAL A 8 -7.50 -6.86 -37.71
CA VAL A 8 -7.50 -5.79 -36.71
C VAL A 8 -6.31 -6.02 -35.79
N ALA A 9 -5.51 -4.98 -35.54
CA ALA A 9 -4.40 -5.01 -34.62
C ALA A 9 -4.84 -5.62 -33.27
N THR A 10 -4.07 -6.56 -32.75
CA THR A 10 -4.33 -7.28 -31.49
C THR A 10 -4.52 -6.29 -30.34
N SER A 11 -5.78 -6.09 -29.96
CA SER A 11 -6.26 -5.18 -28.92
C SER A 11 -6.01 -5.71 -27.50
N LEU A 12 -4.79 -6.16 -27.19
CA LEU A 12 -4.42 -6.60 -25.83
C LEU A 12 -4.15 -5.39 -24.91
N ASP A 13 -3.63 -4.30 -25.48
CA ASP A 13 -3.22 -3.12 -24.70
C ASP A 13 -4.38 -2.20 -24.31
N SER A 14 -5.56 -2.37 -24.93
CA SER A 14 -6.79 -1.64 -24.59
C SER A 14 -7.53 -2.23 -23.40
N ASP A 15 -7.18 -3.44 -22.96
CA ASP A 15 -7.93 -4.15 -21.92
C ASP A 15 -7.47 -3.77 -20.50
N PHE A 16 -6.27 -3.20 -20.37
CA PHE A 16 -5.68 -2.77 -19.11
C PHE A 16 -6.02 -1.30 -18.82
N THR A 17 -7.26 -1.05 -18.40
CA THR A 17 -7.78 0.30 -18.13
C THR A 17 -7.83 0.64 -16.65
N LEU A 18 -7.87 -0.37 -15.77
CA LEU A 18 -8.20 -0.18 -14.36
C LEU A 18 -6.96 0.10 -13.52
N THR A 19 -7.02 1.10 -12.66
CA THR A 19 -5.95 1.40 -11.70
C THR A 19 -6.12 0.61 -10.40
N ILE A 20 -5.11 0.61 -9.52
CA ILE A 20 -5.21 -0.06 -8.21
C ILE A 20 -6.38 0.49 -7.40
N ASP A 21 -6.56 1.81 -7.38
CA ASP A 21 -7.60 2.46 -6.57
C ASP A 21 -9.00 2.10 -7.09
N GLU A 22 -9.18 2.09 -8.41
CA GLU A 22 -10.43 1.63 -9.04
C GLU A 22 -10.69 0.14 -8.78
N ALA A 23 -9.65 -0.69 -8.71
CA ALA A 23 -9.80 -2.09 -8.34
C ALA A 23 -10.28 -2.22 -6.88
N LEU A 24 -9.76 -1.40 -5.97
CA LEU A 24 -10.19 -1.37 -4.57
C LEU A 24 -11.67 -1.02 -4.44
N GLU A 25 -12.16 -0.06 -5.23
CA GLU A 25 -13.58 0.28 -5.25
C GLU A 25 -14.45 -0.90 -5.71
N ARG A 26 -14.00 -1.68 -6.69
CA ARG A 26 -14.72 -2.90 -7.11
C ARG A 26 -14.76 -3.95 -6.01
N TYR A 27 -13.64 -4.18 -5.35
CA TYR A 27 -13.57 -5.07 -4.19
C TYR A 27 -14.49 -4.62 -3.06
N ALA A 28 -14.50 -3.32 -2.74
CA ALA A 28 -15.39 -2.74 -1.73
C ALA A 28 -16.87 -2.90 -2.13
N ARG A 29 -17.22 -2.64 -3.40
CA ARG A 29 -18.58 -2.81 -3.94
C ARG A 29 -19.06 -4.27 -3.87
N ALA A 30 -18.15 -5.23 -3.99
CA ALA A 30 -18.45 -6.65 -3.83
C ALA A 30 -18.55 -7.11 -2.36
N GLY A 31 -18.35 -6.21 -1.39
CA GLY A 31 -18.34 -6.54 0.04
C GLY A 31 -17.04 -7.18 0.53
N LEU A 32 -15.98 -7.14 -0.28
CA LEU A 32 -14.66 -7.70 0.05
C LEU A 32 -13.59 -6.61 0.07
N PRO A 33 -13.62 -5.65 1.03
CA PRO A 33 -12.66 -4.57 1.05
C PRO A 33 -11.22 -5.11 1.15
N ARG A 34 -10.35 -4.60 0.27
CA ARG A 34 -8.93 -4.95 0.24
C ARG A 34 -8.09 -3.70 0.49
N THR A 35 -6.80 -3.92 0.73
CA THR A 35 -5.81 -2.83 0.83
C THR A 35 -5.07 -2.69 -0.50
N PRO A 36 -4.52 -1.49 -0.83
CA PRO A 36 -3.70 -1.31 -2.02
C PRO A 36 -2.57 -2.34 -2.13
N ARG A 37 -1.91 -2.63 -1.01
CA ARG A 37 -0.83 -3.63 -0.93
C ARG A 37 -1.30 -5.04 -1.25
N SER A 38 -2.54 -5.41 -0.90
CA SER A 38 -3.13 -6.70 -1.26
C SER A 38 -3.37 -6.79 -2.76
N VAL A 39 -3.93 -5.75 -3.37
CA VAL A 39 -4.18 -5.70 -4.82
C VAL A 39 -2.87 -5.76 -5.61
N GLN A 40 -1.86 -5.01 -5.18
CA GLN A 40 -0.50 -5.09 -5.74
C GLN A 40 0.08 -6.50 -5.64
N ARG A 41 -0.10 -7.15 -4.48
CA ARG A 41 0.37 -8.53 -4.29
C ARG A 41 -0.35 -9.50 -5.23
N TYR A 42 -1.67 -9.35 -5.42
CA TYR A 42 -2.44 -10.20 -6.35
C TYR A 42 -2.00 -10.01 -7.81
N ALA A 43 -1.69 -8.78 -8.21
CA ALA A 43 -1.10 -8.49 -9.52
C ALA A 43 0.28 -9.14 -9.66
N ALA A 44 1.15 -9.03 -8.65
CA ALA A 44 2.49 -9.64 -8.67
C ALA A 44 2.45 -11.17 -8.66
N GLN A 45 1.44 -11.77 -8.02
CA GLN A 45 1.23 -13.22 -7.95
C GLN A 45 0.54 -13.79 -9.21
N GLY A 46 0.08 -12.94 -10.14
CA GLY A 46 -0.64 -13.36 -11.34
C GLY A 46 -2.10 -13.77 -11.08
N HIS A 47 -2.68 -13.40 -9.94
CA HIS A 47 -4.11 -13.57 -9.68
C HIS A 47 -4.97 -12.52 -10.39
N LEU A 48 -4.35 -11.40 -10.76
CA LEU A 48 -4.94 -10.35 -11.57
C LEU A 48 -4.09 -10.19 -12.83
N ASP A 49 -4.74 -10.03 -13.98
CA ASP A 49 -4.06 -9.70 -15.22
C ASP A 49 -3.70 -8.22 -15.17
N ALA A 50 -2.44 -7.93 -14.89
CA ALA A 50 -1.94 -6.58 -14.70
C ALA A 50 -0.64 -6.36 -15.48
N ARG A 51 -0.45 -5.14 -15.97
CA ARG A 51 0.81 -4.66 -16.55
C ARG A 51 1.35 -3.48 -15.76
N LEU A 52 2.67 -3.35 -15.74
CA LEU A 52 3.34 -2.16 -15.24
C LEU A 52 3.49 -1.16 -16.37
N MET A 53 3.04 0.06 -16.14
CA MET A 53 3.23 1.19 -17.03
C MET A 53 4.15 2.20 -16.33
N GLU A 54 5.22 2.58 -17.03
CA GLU A 54 6.10 3.65 -16.58
C GLU A 54 5.42 4.99 -16.81
N THR A 55 5.30 5.78 -15.75
CA THR A 55 4.79 7.15 -15.77
C THR A 55 5.91 8.08 -15.32
N PRO A 56 5.88 9.38 -15.66
CA PRO A 56 6.91 10.33 -15.21
C PRO A 56 7.02 10.46 -13.68
N PHE A 57 5.99 10.00 -12.94
CA PHE A 57 5.95 10.00 -11.49
C PHE A 57 6.25 8.62 -10.86
N GLY A 58 6.67 7.64 -11.66
CA GLY A 58 7.01 6.28 -11.21
C GLY A 58 6.25 5.19 -11.96
N VAL A 59 6.21 3.99 -11.39
CA VAL A 59 5.52 2.84 -12.00
C VAL A 59 4.09 2.72 -11.49
N LYS A 60 3.13 2.45 -12.40
CA LYS A 60 1.73 2.23 -12.06
C LYS A 60 1.25 0.90 -12.62
N TYR A 61 0.45 0.17 -11.84
CA TYR A 61 -0.27 -1.01 -12.32
C TYR A 61 -1.51 -0.59 -13.08
N LEU A 62 -1.68 -1.15 -14.28
CA LEU A 62 -2.93 -1.16 -15.02
C LEU A 62 -3.43 -2.59 -15.09
N ILE A 63 -4.67 -2.80 -14.66
CA ILE A 63 -5.29 -4.10 -14.43
C ILE A 63 -6.48 -4.24 -15.38
N THR A 64 -6.73 -5.45 -15.87
CA THR A 64 -7.94 -5.70 -16.66
C THR A 64 -9.18 -5.77 -15.74
N PRO A 65 -10.28 -5.09 -16.09
CA PRO A 65 -11.56 -5.22 -15.38
C PRO A 65 -12.00 -6.67 -15.15
N ALA A 66 -11.88 -7.50 -16.18
CA ALA A 66 -12.34 -8.88 -16.17
C ALA A 66 -11.57 -9.77 -15.19
N SER A 67 -10.27 -9.54 -14.99
CA SER A 67 -9.48 -10.33 -14.04
C SER A 67 -9.87 -10.04 -12.59
N VAL A 68 -10.21 -8.79 -12.27
CA VAL A 68 -10.72 -8.39 -10.95
C VAL A 68 -12.05 -9.09 -10.67
N ASP A 69 -12.98 -9.07 -11.63
CA ASP A 69 -14.30 -9.67 -11.47
C ASP A 69 -14.21 -11.19 -11.29
N LYS A 70 -13.34 -11.87 -12.07
CA LYS A 70 -13.02 -13.30 -11.88
C LYS A 70 -12.47 -13.59 -10.50
N HIS A 71 -11.53 -12.76 -10.03
CA HIS A 71 -10.90 -12.96 -8.73
C HIS A 71 -11.88 -12.71 -7.57
N ILE A 72 -12.79 -11.73 -7.70
CA ILE A 72 -13.87 -11.51 -6.73
C ILE A 72 -14.77 -12.75 -6.64
N ALA A 73 -15.21 -13.29 -7.78
CA ALA A 73 -16.05 -14.48 -7.82
C ALA A 73 -15.36 -15.69 -7.17
N TYR A 74 -14.07 -15.89 -7.46
CA TYR A 74 -13.26 -16.94 -6.85
C TYR A 74 -13.18 -16.82 -5.32
N ILE A 75 -12.96 -15.60 -4.79
CA ILE A 75 -12.90 -15.38 -3.34
C ILE A 75 -14.27 -15.65 -2.70
N GLN A 76 -15.37 -15.23 -3.35
CA GLN A 76 -16.72 -15.48 -2.86
C GLN A 76 -17.01 -16.99 -2.79
N GLU A 77 -16.66 -17.74 -3.84
CA GLU A 77 -16.82 -19.20 -3.85
C GLU A 77 -16.06 -19.89 -2.71
N ILE A 78 -14.81 -19.46 -2.46
CA ILE A 78 -14.00 -19.99 -1.35
C ILE A 78 -14.61 -19.63 0.01
N ASN A 79 -15.07 -18.40 0.18
CA ASN A 79 -15.70 -17.96 1.44
C ASN A 79 -17.01 -18.73 1.70
N ASP A 80 -17.81 -18.98 0.67
CA ASP A 80 -19.06 -19.74 0.77
C ASP A 80 -18.82 -21.23 1.07
N ALA A 81 -17.73 -21.79 0.55
CA ALA A 81 -17.31 -23.16 0.84
C ALA A 81 -16.77 -23.29 2.27
N THR A 82 -15.94 -22.36 2.72
CA THR A 82 -15.37 -22.34 4.08
C THR A 82 -16.40 -21.99 5.16
N SER A 83 -17.40 -21.16 4.84
CA SER A 83 -18.51 -20.85 5.76
C SER A 83 -19.40 -22.07 6.03
N ARG A 84 -19.65 -22.92 5.02
CA ARG A 84 -20.42 -24.17 5.19
C ARG A 84 -19.72 -25.20 6.06
N ASP A 85 -18.39 -25.21 6.09
CA ASP A 85 -17.60 -26.18 6.87
C ASP A 85 -17.45 -25.79 8.37
N MET A 86 -17.88 -24.59 8.75
CA MET A 86 -17.83 -24.11 10.15
C MET A 86 -19.11 -24.41 10.95
N SER A 87 -20.09 -25.10 10.37
CA SER A 87 -21.28 -25.58 11.10
C SER A 87 -21.00 -26.90 11.83
N ARG A 88 -20.00 -26.94 12.71
CA ARG A 88 -19.91 -27.98 13.75
C ARG A 88 -20.41 -27.38 15.06
N PRO A 89 -21.52 -27.91 15.64
CA PRO A 89 -21.96 -27.45 16.95
C PRO A 89 -20.93 -27.85 18.00
N PHE A 90 -20.32 -26.85 18.67
CA PHE A 90 -19.69 -27.08 19.95
C PHE A 90 -20.80 -27.42 20.95
N ALA A 91 -20.89 -28.69 21.33
CA ALA A 91 -21.69 -29.13 22.46
C ALA A 91 -21.08 -28.53 23.73
N ILE A 92 -21.85 -27.66 24.39
CA ILE A 92 -21.66 -27.31 25.79
C ILE A 92 -22.20 -28.50 26.59
N ASP A 93 -21.35 -29.17 27.37
CA ASP A 93 -21.81 -29.90 28.54
C ASP A 93 -20.97 -29.47 29.74
N ASN A 94 -21.68 -29.11 30.79
CA ASN A 94 -21.17 -28.48 31.99
C ASN A 94 -21.62 -29.35 33.17
N THR A 95 -20.71 -30.04 33.86
CA THR A 95 -20.93 -30.49 35.25
C THR A 95 -19.64 -31.00 35.93
N SER A 96 -19.07 -30.13 36.78
CA SER A 96 -18.70 -30.36 38.20
C SER A 96 -17.72 -31.48 38.65
N HIS A 97 -16.55 -31.03 39.13
CA HIS A 97 -15.53 -31.53 40.12
C HIS A 97 -15.95 -32.56 41.22
N PRO A 98 -15.04 -33.27 41.99
CA PRO A 98 -13.73 -32.78 42.53
C PRO A 98 -12.56 -33.78 42.85
N SER A 99 -11.39 -33.19 43.20
CA SER A 99 -10.37 -33.55 44.22
C SER A 99 -9.19 -34.53 44.01
N HIS A 100 -8.00 -33.97 44.35
CA HIS A 100 -6.76 -34.53 44.98
C HIS A 100 -5.91 -35.55 44.19
N ASP A 101 -4.58 -35.60 44.26
CA ASP A 101 -3.48 -34.83 44.87
C ASP A 101 -2.15 -35.40 44.30
N ASN A 102 -1.09 -34.59 44.35
CA ASN A 102 0.33 -34.94 44.50
C ASN A 102 1.33 -35.16 43.34
N GLN A 103 2.42 -34.37 43.50
CA GLN A 103 3.85 -34.58 43.21
C GLN A 103 4.41 -34.21 41.82
N ARG A 104 5.10 -33.05 41.72
CA ARG A 104 6.57 -32.78 41.87
C ARG A 104 7.31 -33.04 40.53
N GLN A 105 8.21 -32.21 39.98
CA GLN A 105 9.13 -31.21 40.54
C GLN A 105 9.78 -30.35 39.41
N ALA A 106 10.06 -29.07 39.73
CA ALA A 106 11.26 -28.23 39.40
C ALA A 106 11.66 -27.98 37.91
N ALA A 107 12.15 -26.82 37.46
CA ALA A 107 12.80 -25.68 38.11
C ALA A 107 12.85 -24.41 37.19
N THR A 108 12.88 -23.21 37.82
CA THR A 108 13.68 -21.97 37.54
C THR A 108 13.58 -21.29 36.15
N THR A 109 13.34 -19.97 35.94
CA THR A 109 13.87 -18.72 36.54
C THR A 109 12.94 -17.51 36.23
N THR A 110 12.43 -16.76 37.22
CA THR A 110 12.77 -15.39 37.69
C THR A 110 12.84 -14.21 36.69
N SER A 111 11.86 -13.29 36.80
CA SER A 111 11.88 -11.79 36.67
C SER A 111 10.44 -11.35 36.40
N ASP A 112 9.67 -10.94 37.41
CA ASP A 112 9.62 -9.65 38.13
C ASP A 112 9.08 -8.47 37.30
N ASP A 113 8.09 -7.81 37.89
CA ASP A 113 6.96 -6.97 37.41
C ASP A 113 7.36 -5.54 36.89
N PRO A 114 6.46 -4.58 36.54
CA PRO A 114 5.00 -4.57 36.66
C PRO A 114 4.18 -4.22 35.40
N ARG A 115 2.97 -4.78 35.36
CA ARG A 115 1.85 -4.32 34.53
C ARG A 115 1.29 -3.01 35.09
N HIS A 116 1.25 -1.96 34.28
CA HIS A 116 0.38 -0.82 34.55
C HIS A 116 -1.05 -1.08 34.04
N VAL A 117 -1.97 -1.11 34.99
CA VAL A 117 -3.42 -1.02 34.85
C VAL A 117 -3.88 0.39 35.21
N ALA A 118 -4.78 0.97 34.40
CA ALA A 118 -5.88 1.88 34.77
C ALA A 118 -6.60 2.26 33.45
N ALA A 119 -7.83 1.82 33.15
CA ALA A 119 -9.14 2.05 33.79
C ALA A 119 -9.69 3.47 33.61
N GLY A 120 -10.89 3.55 33.01
CA GLY A 120 -11.77 4.73 32.92
C GLY A 120 -12.26 4.96 31.48
N GLY A 121 -13.53 4.91 31.13
CA GLY A 121 -14.75 4.87 31.93
C GLY A 121 -15.97 4.48 31.07
N VAL A 122 -17.05 4.20 31.80
CA VAL A 122 -18.32 3.61 31.38
C VAL A 122 -19.32 4.72 31.01
N THR A 123 -20.43 4.31 30.36
CA THR A 123 -21.74 4.99 30.15
C THR A 123 -21.82 5.87 28.89
N ALA A 124 -22.87 5.85 28.08
CA ALA A 124 -24.26 5.40 28.21
C ALA A 124 -24.75 4.90 26.82
N ASP A 125 -25.48 3.79 26.71
CA ASP A 125 -26.96 3.73 26.72
C ASP A 125 -27.64 4.80 25.85
N GLU A 126 -28.19 4.39 24.70
CA GLU A 126 -29.54 4.84 24.35
C GLU A 126 -30.26 3.82 23.45
N GLN A 127 -31.25 3.19 24.07
CA GLN A 127 -32.25 2.33 23.47
C GLN A 127 -33.23 3.11 22.59
N GLN A 128 -33.74 2.40 21.59
CA GLN A 128 -34.99 2.68 20.90
C GLN A 128 -36.13 3.01 21.88
N ALA A 129 -36.83 4.12 21.65
CA ALA A 129 -38.21 4.27 22.06
C ALA A 129 -39.01 5.04 21.00
N ALA A 130 -40.12 4.42 20.61
CA ALA A 130 -41.07 4.84 19.61
C ALA A 130 -41.90 6.05 20.06
N ALA A 131 -42.19 6.98 19.14
CA ALA A 131 -43.37 7.83 19.22
C ALA A 131 -43.87 8.23 17.82
N THR A 132 -45.07 7.71 17.52
CA THR A 132 -46.16 8.39 16.79
C THR A 132 -46.16 8.40 15.26
N ARG A 133 -47.16 7.69 14.71
CA ARG A 133 -47.65 7.73 13.33
C ARG A 133 -48.50 9.00 13.05
N GLN A 134 -48.17 9.68 11.95
CA GLN A 134 -49.01 10.29 10.88
C GLN A 134 -49.97 11.48 11.20
N PRO A 135 -50.45 12.31 10.20
CA PRO A 135 -50.24 12.34 8.74
C PRO A 135 -49.95 13.74 8.06
N ALA A 136 -49.41 13.65 6.82
CA ALA A 136 -49.52 14.48 5.58
C ALA A 136 -49.93 15.99 5.50
N THR A 137 -49.00 16.78 4.90
CA THR A 137 -49.11 17.84 3.82
C THR A 137 -49.86 19.17 4.05
N PRO A 138 -49.68 20.26 3.23
CA PRO A 138 -48.73 20.57 2.14
C PRO A 138 -47.99 21.96 2.26
N ALA A 139 -47.15 22.22 1.25
CA ALA A 139 -46.23 23.34 1.00
C ALA A 139 -46.67 24.79 1.28
N THR A 140 -45.72 25.64 1.69
CA THR A 140 -45.55 27.02 1.17
C THR A 140 -44.09 27.49 1.33
N THR A 141 -43.60 28.16 0.29
CA THR A 141 -42.26 28.74 0.05
C THR A 141 -41.85 29.81 1.08
N THR A 142 -40.71 29.67 1.78
CA THR A 142 -39.97 30.83 2.33
C THR A 142 -38.48 30.51 2.53
N SER A 143 -37.62 31.36 1.95
CA SER A 143 -36.21 31.63 2.29
C SER A 143 -35.17 30.51 2.18
N ASP A 144 -34.40 30.57 1.09
CA ASP A 144 -33.06 29.98 0.96
C ASP A 144 -32.09 30.80 1.82
N GLU A 145 -31.91 30.39 3.08
CA GLU A 145 -30.75 30.79 3.88
C GLU A 145 -29.57 29.86 3.55
N PRO A 146 -28.36 30.39 3.33
CA PRO A 146 -27.21 29.55 3.08
C PRO A 146 -26.98 28.67 4.31
N ARG A 147 -27.11 27.35 4.11
CA ARG A 147 -26.75 26.34 5.12
C ARG A 147 -25.37 26.71 5.66
N GLN A 148 -25.31 27.05 6.95
CA GLN A 148 -24.04 27.23 7.65
C GLN A 148 -23.19 25.98 7.42
N VAL A 149 -22.05 26.18 6.77
CA VAL A 149 -21.06 25.16 6.45
C VAL A 149 -20.45 24.68 7.77
N ALA A 150 -20.98 23.58 8.29
CA ALA A 150 -20.50 22.91 9.50
C ALA A 150 -19.16 22.16 9.28
N THR A 151 -18.31 22.61 8.35
CA THR A 151 -17.02 21.98 8.03
C THR A 151 -15.80 22.81 8.42
N SER A 152 -15.95 24.07 8.85
CA SER A 152 -14.78 24.94 9.16
C SER A 152 -13.83 24.35 10.20
N ASP A 153 -14.37 23.75 11.25
CA ASP A 153 -13.57 23.18 12.35
C ASP A 153 -12.91 21.85 11.96
N ALA A 154 -13.59 21.05 11.14
CA ALA A 154 -13.07 19.79 10.62
C ALA A 154 -11.97 20.05 9.57
N GLU A 155 -12.18 21.03 8.70
CA GLU A 155 -11.20 21.51 7.73
C GLU A 155 -9.95 22.07 8.42
N SER A 156 -10.13 22.86 9.48
CA SER A 156 -9.00 23.41 10.24
C SER A 156 -8.12 22.33 10.88
N ARG A 157 -8.74 21.27 11.45
CA ARG A 157 -7.98 20.12 12.00
C ARG A 157 -7.28 19.32 10.90
N TYR A 158 -7.92 19.19 9.75
CA TYR A 158 -7.35 18.49 8.61
C TYR A 158 -6.13 19.24 8.04
N VAL A 159 -6.24 20.56 7.88
CA VAL A 159 -5.14 21.43 7.44
C VAL A 159 -3.97 21.35 8.41
N ALA A 160 -4.21 21.47 9.72
CA ALA A 160 -3.14 21.37 10.73
C ALA A 160 -2.43 20.00 10.71
N ARG A 161 -3.16 18.90 10.44
CA ARG A 161 -2.55 17.58 10.28
C ARG A 161 -1.69 17.51 9.02
N LEU A 162 -2.19 18.02 7.89
CA LEU A 162 -1.46 18.04 6.63
C LEU A 162 -0.20 18.89 6.73
N GLU A 163 -0.27 20.05 7.38
CA GLU A 163 0.89 20.92 7.60
C GLU A 163 1.97 20.18 8.42
N GLY A 164 1.58 19.49 9.50
CA GLY A 164 2.51 18.67 10.28
C GLY A 164 3.13 17.51 9.47
N GLU A 165 2.36 16.87 8.59
CA GLU A 165 2.88 15.83 7.70
C GLU A 165 3.84 16.41 6.65
N VAL A 166 3.53 17.57 6.08
CA VAL A 166 4.41 18.28 5.12
C VAL A 166 5.72 18.68 5.79
N ASP A 167 5.68 19.21 7.01
CA ASP A 167 6.89 19.59 7.75
C ASP A 167 7.75 18.36 8.08
N PHE A 168 7.11 17.26 8.50
CA PHE A 168 7.80 15.99 8.72
C PHE A 168 8.47 15.47 7.45
N LEU A 169 7.74 15.43 6.32
CA LEU A 169 8.26 14.98 5.04
C LEU A 169 9.42 15.87 4.56
N ARG A 170 9.31 17.19 4.71
CA ARG A 170 10.40 18.13 4.39
C ARG A 170 11.64 17.88 5.24
N GLY A 171 11.48 17.63 6.54
CA GLY A 171 12.59 17.28 7.43
C GLY A 171 13.29 15.97 7.01
N GLN A 172 12.51 14.96 6.63
CA GLN A 172 13.05 13.70 6.09
C GLN A 172 13.79 13.90 4.77
N VAL A 173 13.25 14.70 3.86
CA VAL A 173 13.90 15.03 2.58
C VAL A 173 15.24 15.70 2.84
N ALA A 174 15.29 16.72 3.69
CA ALA A 174 16.53 17.40 4.04
C ALA A 174 17.59 16.45 4.62
N THR A 175 17.18 15.55 5.51
CA THR A 175 18.09 14.55 6.10
C THR A 175 18.61 13.57 5.05
N LYS A 176 17.74 13.09 4.16
CA LYS A 176 18.12 12.17 3.08
C LYS A 176 19.03 12.84 2.06
N ASP A 177 18.78 14.10 1.74
CA ASP A 177 19.63 14.87 0.82
C ASP A 177 21.05 15.02 1.38
N GLU A 178 21.20 15.27 2.68
CA GLU A 178 22.51 15.32 3.34
C GLU A 178 23.22 13.95 3.27
N GLN A 179 22.48 12.86 3.53
CA GLN A 179 23.01 11.49 3.42
C GLN A 179 23.44 11.13 1.99
N ILE A 180 22.65 11.53 0.99
CA ILE A 180 22.98 11.31 -0.43
C ILE A 180 24.25 12.08 -0.80
N LYS A 181 24.36 13.34 -0.36
CA LYS A 181 25.54 14.16 -0.59
C LYS A 181 26.79 13.51 0.00
N GLU A 182 26.74 13.08 1.27
CA GLU A 182 27.86 12.39 1.92
C GLU A 182 28.25 11.09 1.20
N LEU A 183 27.26 10.26 0.84
CA LEU A 183 27.51 9.00 0.14
C LEU A 183 28.10 9.23 -1.26
N THR A 184 27.67 10.29 -1.95
CA THR A 184 28.18 10.65 -3.27
C THR A 184 29.62 11.15 -3.19
N GLU A 185 29.96 11.94 -2.17
CA GLU A 185 31.33 12.41 -1.92
C GLU A 185 32.27 11.24 -1.64
N ARG A 186 31.90 10.36 -0.72
CA ARG A 186 32.66 9.13 -0.40
C ARG A 186 32.88 8.26 -1.64
N SER A 187 31.86 8.12 -2.48
CA SER A 187 31.95 7.36 -3.73
C SER A 187 32.89 8.02 -4.72
N ARG A 188 32.89 9.35 -4.81
CA ARG A 188 33.82 10.11 -5.65
C ARG A 188 35.26 9.95 -5.18
N GLU A 189 35.52 10.07 -3.88
CA GLU A 189 36.84 9.83 -3.29
C GLU A 189 37.33 8.40 -3.57
N THR A 190 36.46 7.42 -3.37
CA THR A 190 36.77 6.00 -3.64
C THR A 190 37.14 5.80 -5.11
N ASN A 191 36.39 6.39 -6.04
CA ASN A 191 36.70 6.31 -7.47
C ASN A 191 38.04 6.96 -7.82
N VAL A 192 38.39 8.09 -7.18
CA VAL A 192 39.70 8.74 -7.36
C VAL A 192 40.82 7.84 -6.84
N LEU A 193 40.66 7.23 -5.67
CA LEU A 193 41.65 6.32 -5.09
C LEU A 193 41.83 5.05 -5.92
N ILE A 194 40.73 4.44 -6.37
CA ILE A 194 40.76 3.27 -7.26
C ILE A 194 41.45 3.63 -8.58
N GLY A 195 41.12 4.77 -9.18
CA GLY A 195 41.78 5.23 -10.40
C GLY A 195 43.27 5.48 -10.20
N GLY A 196 43.67 6.08 -9.06
CA GLY A 196 45.08 6.25 -8.70
C GLY A 196 45.81 4.91 -8.53
N LEU A 197 45.19 3.96 -7.86
CA LEU A 197 45.72 2.61 -7.67
C LEU A 197 45.88 1.87 -9.01
N GLN A 198 44.88 1.94 -9.88
CA GLN A 198 44.91 1.35 -11.21
C GLN A 198 46.05 1.95 -12.06
N ARG A 199 46.27 3.27 -12.01
CA ARG A 199 47.39 3.91 -12.72
C ARG A 199 48.76 3.45 -12.22
N LEU A 200 48.91 3.20 -10.92
CA LEU A 200 50.16 2.70 -10.35
C LEU A 200 50.45 1.25 -10.77
N PHE A 201 49.43 0.42 -10.89
CA PHE A 201 49.58 -0.99 -11.28
C PHE A 201 49.57 -1.23 -12.79
N ALA A 202 49.03 -0.32 -13.61
CA ALA A 202 48.92 -0.49 -15.06
C ALA A 202 50.27 -0.83 -15.74
N PRO A 203 51.41 -0.16 -15.43
CA PRO A 203 52.71 -0.50 -16.02
C PRO A 203 53.23 -1.89 -15.61
N MET A 204 52.93 -2.34 -14.37
CA MET A 204 53.35 -3.64 -13.85
C MET A 204 52.56 -4.80 -14.47
N LEU A 205 51.32 -4.53 -14.88
CA LEU A 205 50.41 -5.50 -15.48
C LEU A 205 50.43 -5.47 -17.02
N GLY A 206 51.34 -4.71 -17.64
CA GLY A 206 51.44 -4.58 -19.10
C GLY A 206 50.19 -3.99 -19.76
N SER A 207 49.36 -3.29 -18.98
CA SER A 207 48.07 -2.73 -19.42
C SER A 207 48.24 -1.23 -19.70
N ALA A 208 47.65 -0.73 -20.79
CA ALA A 208 47.60 0.71 -21.04
C ALA A 208 46.74 1.42 -19.97
N ASP A 209 47.09 2.65 -19.60
CA ASP A 209 46.30 3.45 -18.65
C ASP A 209 44.87 3.64 -19.20
N PRO A 210 43.83 3.05 -18.57
CA PRO A 210 42.46 3.11 -19.07
C PRO A 210 41.88 4.53 -19.05
N HIS A 211 42.54 5.50 -18.41
CA HIS A 211 42.11 6.89 -18.34
C HIS A 211 42.83 7.84 -19.32
N GLN A 212 43.80 7.39 -20.11
CA GLN A 212 44.44 8.23 -21.13
C GLN A 212 43.65 8.33 -22.45
N ALA A 213 42.75 7.39 -22.73
CA ALA A 213 42.12 7.27 -24.04
C ALA A 213 41.14 8.41 -24.42
N SER A 214 40.77 9.30 -23.50
CA SER A 214 39.76 10.34 -23.72
C SER A 214 40.31 11.73 -24.09
N SER A 215 41.64 11.95 -24.11
CA SER A 215 42.22 13.26 -24.43
C SER A 215 42.76 13.41 -25.86
N HIS A 216 42.67 12.38 -26.71
CA HIS A 216 43.34 12.37 -28.03
C HIS A 216 42.41 12.53 -29.25
N PHE A 217 41.13 12.90 -29.09
CA PHE A 217 40.16 12.95 -30.20
C PHE A 217 39.74 14.36 -30.67
N GLN A 218 40.45 15.43 -30.28
CA GLN A 218 40.01 16.80 -30.57
C GLN A 218 40.87 17.61 -31.55
N ASP A 219 41.90 17.03 -32.17
CA ASP A 219 42.68 17.70 -33.22
C ASP A 219 42.64 16.92 -34.53
N ARG A 220 41.60 17.15 -35.33
CA ARG A 220 41.61 16.79 -36.75
C ARG A 220 41.16 18.00 -37.56
N PRO A 221 42.06 18.70 -38.28
CA PRO A 221 41.66 19.79 -39.15
C PRO A 221 40.90 19.21 -40.34
N GLN A 222 39.69 19.72 -40.57
CA GLN A 222 38.91 19.49 -41.79
C GLN A 222 39.65 20.21 -42.93
N GLN A 223 40.09 19.46 -43.94
CA GLN A 223 40.44 20.01 -45.26
C GLN A 223 39.23 19.91 -46.18
#